data_AF-A0A520TZ90-F1
#
_entry.id   AF-A0A520TZ90-F1
#
_cell.length_a   1.000
_cell.length_b   1.000
_cell.length_c   1.000
_cell.angle_alpha   90.00
_cell.angle_beta   90.00
_cell.angle_gamma   90.00
#
_symmetry.space_group_name_H-M   'P 1'
#
loop_
_entity.id
_entity.type
_entity.pdbx_description
1 polymer ?
#
loop_
_entity_poly.entity_id
_entity_poly.type
_entity_poly.pdbx_seq_one_letter_code
_entity_poly.pdbx_strand_id
1 'polypeptide(L)' 'MKKIILIILIAFTFNSCGSWLSPNVHVKNDINITIDGENLDGVQGEWVITSEDKKENGREIIVITIEKNKID' A
#
# COMPACT_ATOMS: atom_id res chain seq x y z
N MET A 1 45.50 -21.57 19.27
CA MET A 1 45.11 -21.19 17.89
C MET A 1 43.77 -21.78 17.45
N LYS A 2 43.51 -23.09 17.61
CA LYS A 2 42.22 -23.72 17.23
C LYS A 2 40.97 -23.08 17.88
N LYS A 3 41.05 -22.68 19.16
CA LYS A 3 39.92 -22.06 19.89
C LYS A 3 39.58 -20.65 19.42
N ILE A 4 40.56 -19.88 18.94
CA ILE A 4 40.36 -18.51 18.44
C ILE A 4 39.67 -18.56 17.07
N ILE A 5 40.09 -19.49 16.21
CA ILE A 5 39.47 -19.74 14.91
C ILE A 5 37.98 -20.10 15.08
N LEU A 6 37.66 -20.94 16.07
CA LEU A 6 36.28 -21.33 16.38
C LEU A 6 35.42 -20.12 16.79
N ILE A 7 35.96 -19.23 17.62
CA ILE A 7 35.25 -18.02 18.08
C ILE A 7 34.97 -17.07 16.90
N ILE A 8 35.92 -16.92 15.97
CA ILE A 8 35.76 -16.08 14.77
C ILE A 8 34.68 -16.64 13.84
N LEU A 9 34.65 -17.96 13.63
CA LEU A 9 33.64 -18.64 12.82
C LEU A 9 32.24 -18.45 13.40
N ILE A 10 32.09 -18.61 14.71
CA ILE A 10 30.82 -18.41 15.42
C ILE A 10 30.34 -16.95 15.29
N ALA A 11 31.24 -15.97 15.47
CA ALA A 11 30.92 -14.57 15.30
C ALA A 11 30.49 -14.21 13.87
N PHE A 12 31.08 -14.84 12.84
CA PHE A 12 30.68 -14.63 11.44
C PHE A 12 29.30 -15.19 11.13
N THR A 13 28.95 -16.35 11.70
CA THR A 13 27.63 -16.98 11.48
C THR A 13 26.47 -16.22 12.12
N PHE A 14 26.72 -15.44 13.18
CA PHE A 14 25.67 -14.66 13.84
C PHE A 14 25.33 -13.33 13.15
N ASN A 15 26.18 -12.85 12.23
CA ASN A 15 25.97 -11.59 11.52
C ASN A 15 25.25 -11.75 10.16
N SER A 16 25.05 -12.98 9.68
CA SER A 16 24.49 -13.23 8.34
C SER A 16 22.96 -13.18 8.26
N CYS A 17 22.25 -13.24 9.39
CA CYS A 17 20.78 -13.34 9.40
C CYS A 17 20.04 -11.99 9.44
N GLY A 18 20.74 -10.89 9.76
CA GLY A 18 20.08 -9.60 10.04
C GLY A 18 20.31 -8.47 9.02
N SER A 19 21.28 -8.61 8.11
CA SER A 19 21.82 -7.49 7.34
C SER A 19 21.51 -7.52 5.83
N TRP A 20 20.97 -8.62 5.29
CA TRP A 20 20.85 -8.81 3.84
C TRP A 20 19.41 -8.74 3.29
N LEU A 21 18.39 -8.97 4.11
CA LEU A 21 17.01 -9.11 3.65
C LEU A 21 16.15 -8.00 4.24
N SER A 22 16.19 -6.83 3.60
CA SER A 22 15.11 -5.84 3.73
C SER A 22 14.10 -6.15 2.61
N PRO A 23 13.03 -6.92 2.88
CA PRO A 23 12.04 -7.23 1.86
C PRO A 23 11.43 -5.91 1.38
N ASN A 24 11.55 -5.64 0.08
CA ASN A 24 10.91 -4.49 -0.52
C ASN A 24 9.43 -4.84 -0.77
N VAL A 25 8.60 -4.60 0.25
CA VAL A 25 7.17 -4.90 0.19
C VAL A 25 6.47 -3.75 -0.54
N HIS A 26 5.98 -4.01 -1.74
CA HIS A 26 5.09 -3.11 -2.46
C HIS A 26 3.65 -3.56 -2.24
N VAL A 27 2.80 -2.65 -1.75
CA VAL A 27 1.35 -2.89 -1.62
C VAL A 27 0.65 -2.19 -2.77
N LYS A 28 -0.14 -2.93 -3.54
CA LYS A 28 -0.97 -2.41 -4.63
C LYS A 28 -2.43 -2.62 -4.26
N ASN A 29 -3.20 -1.53 -4.19
CA ASN A 29 -4.65 -1.57 -3.96
C ASN A 29 -5.34 -1.06 -5.23
N ASP A 30 -6.15 -1.92 -5.86
CA ASP A 30 -6.94 -1.57 -7.05
C ASP A 30 -8.44 -1.55 -6.68
N ILE A 31 -9.15 -0.47 -7.02
CA ILE A 31 -10.60 -0.35 -6.85
C ILE A 31 -11.24 -0.41 -8.24
N ASN A 32 -12.06 -1.42 -8.50
CA ASN A 32 -12.76 -1.60 -9.77
C ASN A 32 -14.27 -1.39 -9.57
N ILE A 33 -14.87 -0.50 -10.36
CA ILE A 33 -16.31 -0.26 -10.38
C ILE A 33 -16.84 -0.74 -11.74
N THR A 34 -17.85 -1.58 -11.73
CA THR A 34 -18.51 -2.07 -12.95
C THR A 34 -19.97 -1.64 -12.91
N ILE A 35 -20.42 -1.04 -14.02
CA ILE A 35 -21.81 -0.61 -14.21
C ILE A 35 -22.39 -1.41 -15.37
N ASP A 36 -23.63 -1.85 -15.22
CA ASP A 36 -24.35 -2.57 -16.25
C ASP A 36 -24.81 -1.64 -17.39
N GLY A 37 -25.23 -2.26 -18.50
CA GLY A 37 -25.64 -1.54 -19.71
C GLY A 37 -26.86 -0.64 -19.51
N GLU A 38 -27.73 -0.97 -18.55
CA GLU A 38 -28.99 -0.28 -18.30
C GLU A 38 -28.80 1.06 -17.58
N ASN A 39 -27.70 1.23 -16.83
CA ASN A 39 -27.40 2.44 -16.07
C ASN A 39 -26.29 3.30 -16.70
N LEU A 40 -25.87 3.01 -17.93
CA LEU A 40 -24.77 3.70 -18.61
C LEU A 40 -25.01 5.20 -18.78
N ASP A 41 -26.23 5.62 -19.14
CA ASP A 41 -26.56 7.04 -19.31
C ASP A 41 -26.41 7.83 -17.98
N GLY A 42 -26.72 7.16 -16.87
CA GLY A 42 -26.53 7.71 -15.52
C GLY A 42 -25.07 7.91 -15.17
N VAL A 43 -24.18 7.07 -15.70
CA VAL A 43 -22.75 7.05 -15.32
C VAL A 43 -21.83 7.73 -16.34
N GLN A 44 -22.21 7.79 -17.60
CA GLN A 44 -21.43 8.45 -18.63
C GLN A 44 -21.31 9.95 -18.35
N GLY A 45 -20.08 10.47 -18.36
CA GLY A 45 -19.79 11.87 -18.09
C GLY A 45 -18.40 12.07 -17.49
N GLU A 46 -18.11 13.32 -17.14
CA GLU A 46 -16.91 13.66 -16.38
C GLU A 46 -17.13 13.39 -14.89
N TRP A 47 -16.10 12.90 -14.22
CA TRP A 47 -16.11 12.56 -12.81
C TRP A 47 -14.99 13.28 -12.10
N VAL A 48 -15.30 13.81 -10.92
CA VAL A 48 -14.32 14.41 -10.03
C VAL A 48 -14.04 13.40 -8.92
N ILE A 49 -12.77 13.01 -8.81
CA ILE A 49 -12.29 12.13 -7.74
C ILE A 49 -11.48 12.98 -6.77
N THR A 50 -11.88 12.99 -5.51
CA THR A 50 -11.18 13.69 -4.44
C THR A 50 -10.82 12.75 -3.31
N SER A 51 -9.80 13.10 -2.54
CA SER A 51 -9.35 12.35 -1.38
C SER A 51 -9.05 13.28 -0.22
N GLU A 52 -9.49 12.92 0.98
CA GLU A 52 -9.15 13.62 2.21
C GLU A 52 -8.59 12.65 3.27
N ASP A 53 -7.58 13.10 4.00
CA ASP A 53 -7.06 12.40 5.16
C ASP A 53 -7.78 12.88 6.42
N LYS A 54 -8.33 11.95 7.19
CA LYS A 54 -9.01 12.21 8.46
C LYS A 54 -8.38 11.40 9.58
N LYS A 55 -8.41 11.97 10.78
CA LYS A 55 -8.00 11.29 12.01
C LYS A 55 -9.14 11.26 13.00
N GLU A 56 -9.71 10.08 13.22
CA GLU A 56 -10.87 9.90 14.08
C GLU A 56 -10.61 8.80 15.09
N ASN A 57 -10.81 9.10 16.38
CA ASN A 57 -10.54 8.18 17.49
C ASN A 57 -9.12 7.58 17.46
N GLY A 58 -8.13 8.37 17.03
CA GLY A 58 -6.73 7.95 16.90
C GLY A 58 -6.39 7.11 15.67
N ARG A 59 -7.37 6.82 14.79
CA ARG A 59 -7.16 6.08 13.54
C ARG A 59 -7.07 7.02 12.34
N GLU A 60 -6.14 6.74 11.43
CA GLU A 60 -6.03 7.41 10.13
C GLU A 60 -7.02 6.78 9.15
N ILE A 61 -7.81 7.62 8.50
CA ILE A 61 -8.88 7.26 7.57
C ILE A 61 -8.66 8.09 6.31
N ILE A 62 -8.62 7.45 5.14
CA ILE A 62 -8.62 8.14 3.85
C ILE A 62 -10.04 8.03 3.29
N VAL A 63 -10.69 9.16 3.06
CA VAL A 63 -12.01 9.20 2.42
C VAL A 63 -11.81 9.55 0.96
N ILE A 64 -12.22 8.66 0.06
CA ILE A 64 -12.21 8.88 -1.39
C ILE A 64 -13.65 9.15 -1.82
N THR A 65 -13.87 10.31 -2.44
CA THR A 65 -15.18 10.74 -2.91
C THR A 65 -15.17 10.80 -4.44
N ILE A 66 -16.16 10.15 -5.07
CA ILE A 66 -16.33 10.09 -6.52
C ILE A 66 -17.67 10.73 -6.85
N GLU A 67 -17.65 11.86 -7.54
CA GLU A 67 -18.85 12.63 -7.88
C GLU A 67 -18.92 12.90 -9.38
N LYS A 68 -20.13 12.80 -9.95
CA LYS A 68 -20.34 13.14 -11.36
C LYS A 68 -20.32 14.66 -11.50
N ASN A 69 -19.47 15.17 -12.39
CA ASN A 69 -19.46 16.59 -12.70
C ASN A 69 -20.80 16.98 -13.32
N LYS A 70 -21.52 17.90 -12.69
CA LYS A 70 -22.71 18.50 -13.28
C LYS A 70 -22.23 19.65 -14.16
N ILE A 71 -22.07 19.37 -15.45
CA ILE A 71 -21.91 20.43 -16.44
C ILE A 71 -23.26 21.16 -16.48
N ASP A 72 -23.30 22.39 -15.96
CA ASP A 72 -24.42 23.32 -16.12
C ASP A 72 -24.61 23.72 -17.60
#